data_AF-A0A7K4L1S5-F1
#
_entry.id   AF-A0A7K4L1S5-F1
#
_cell.length_a   1.000
_cell.length_b   1.000
_cell.length_c   1.000
_cell.angle_alpha   90.00
_cell.angle_beta   90.00
_cell.angle_gamma   90.00
#
_symmetry.space_group_name_H-M   'P 1'
#
loop_
_entity.id
_entity.type
_entity.pdbx_description
1 polymer ?
#
loop_
_entity_poly.entity_id
_entity_poly.type
_entity_poly.pdbx_seq_one_letter_code
_entity_poly.pdbx_strand_id
1 'polypeptide(L)'
;DYWLSLLYKNLVGTKVLRVSLKGGTQRQLRVYLHCTNTHHSKYRDGDVTLFALNLYNTTRYLQLPNSLSSKHVDEYLLLPHGKENILSR
;
A
#
# COMPACT_ATOMS: atom_id res chain seq x y z
N ASP A 1 -2.64 0.92 -16.85
CA ASP A 1 -2.69 0.47 -15.45
C ASP A 1 -4.02 -0.20 -15.05
N TYR A 2 -4.39 -1.31 -15.68
CA TYR A 2 -5.61 -2.04 -15.29
C TYR A 2 -5.44 -2.77 -13.95
N TRP A 3 -4.36 -3.55 -13.81
CA TRP A 3 -4.12 -4.36 -12.62
C TRP A 3 -3.95 -3.54 -11.33
N LEU A 4 -3.24 -2.41 -11.40
CA LEU A 4 -3.14 -1.48 -10.29
C LEU A 4 -4.51 -0.93 -9.89
N SER A 5 -5.32 -0.52 -10.88
CA SER A 5 -6.66 0.01 -10.63
C SER A 5 -7.59 -1.04 -10.04
N LEU A 6 -7.52 -2.28 -10.52
CA LEU A 6 -8.28 -3.41 -10.01
C LEU A 6 -7.88 -3.74 -8.56
N LEU A 7 -6.59 -3.81 -8.27
CA LEU A 7 -6.08 -4.05 -6.92
C LEU A 7 -6.52 -2.93 -5.96
N TYR A 8 -6.40 -1.68 -6.39
CA TYR A 8 -6.87 -0.52 -5.62
C TYR A 8 -8.37 -0.63 -5.32
N LYS A 9 -9.20 -0.93 -6.33
CA LYS A 9 -10.65 -1.06 -6.18
C LYS A 9 -11.04 -2.19 -5.22
N ASN A 10 -10.27 -3.28 -5.19
CA ASN A 10 -10.54 -4.43 -4.33
C ASN A 10 -10.10 -4.18 -2.88
N LEU A 11 -8.99 -3.48 -2.64
CA LEU A 11 -8.42 -3.33 -1.29
C LEU A 11 -8.80 -2.01 -0.60
N VAL A 12 -8.81 -0.88 -1.33
CA VAL A 12 -8.87 0.45 -0.73
C VAL A 12 -10.32 0.87 -0.47
N GLY A 13 -10.66 1.09 0.80
CA GLY A 13 -11.97 1.58 1.21
C GLY A 13 -12.12 3.11 1.09
N THR A 14 -13.32 3.59 1.35
CA THR A 14 -13.71 5.00 1.17
C THR A 14 -13.20 5.92 2.27
N LYS A 15 -12.91 5.40 3.46
CA LYS A 15 -12.42 6.18 4.61
C LYS A 15 -10.92 6.40 4.51
N VAL A 16 -10.51 7.65 4.30
CA VAL A 16 -9.11 8.08 4.24
C VAL A 16 -8.56 8.27 5.66
N LEU A 17 -7.37 7.75 5.93
CA LEU A 17 -6.67 7.90 7.21
C LEU A 17 -5.39 8.72 7.02
N ARG A 18 -4.97 9.41 8.08
CA ARG A 18 -3.72 10.18 8.06
C ARG A 18 -2.56 9.27 8.43
N VAL A 19 -1.48 9.34 7.65
CA VAL A 19 -0.22 8.68 7.93
C VAL A 19 0.91 9.70 7.96
N SER A 20 1.88 9.50 8.84
CA SER A 20 3.08 10.33 8.94
C SER A 20 4.30 9.43 8.96
N LEU A 21 5.27 9.73 8.10
CA LEU A 21 6.56 9.05 8.08
C LEU A 21 7.51 9.71 9.07
N LYS A 22 8.17 8.89 9.88
CA LYS A 22 9.33 9.31 10.68
C LYS A 22 10.59 8.94 9.91
N GLY A 23 11.30 9.95 9.40
CA GLY A 23 12.48 9.76 8.56
C GLY A 23 12.15 9.59 7.07
N GLY A 24 13.06 10.07 6.21
CA GLY A 24 12.87 10.10 4.76
C GLY A 24 12.04 11.31 4.27
N THR A 25 12.08 11.54 2.96
CA THR A 25 11.39 12.67 2.33
C THR A 25 10.08 12.21 1.69
N GLN A 26 8.95 12.83 2.05
CA GLN A 26 7.63 12.51 1.47
C GLN A 26 7.57 12.60 -0.07
N ARG A 27 8.53 13.30 -0.68
CA ARG A 27 8.65 13.38 -2.16
C ARG A 27 9.03 12.04 -2.79
N GLN A 28 9.94 11.30 -2.16
CA GLN A 28 10.52 10.06 -2.70
C GLN A 28 9.83 8.81 -2.17
N LEU A 29 9.38 8.83 -0.91
CA LEU A 29 8.58 7.76 -0.34
C LEU A 29 7.19 8.31 -0.02
N ARG A 30 6.21 7.92 -0.84
CA ARG A 30 4.81 8.34 -0.68
C ARG A 30 4.05 7.21 -0.05
N VAL A 31 3.40 7.48 1.08
CA VAL A 31 2.61 6.48 1.81
C VAL A 31 1.23 7.04 2.07
N TYR A 32 0.24 6.19 1.86
CA TYR A 32 -1.17 6.48 2.02
C TYR A 32 -1.81 5.37 2.86
N LEU A 33 -2.86 5.72 3.59
CA LEU A 33 -3.53 4.80 4.48
C LEU A 33 -5.04 5.02 4.40
N HIS A 34 -5.79 3.94 4.23
CA HIS A 34 -7.24 3.95 4.22
C HIS A 34 -7.75 2.79 5.08
N CYS A 35 -9.02 2.83 5.50
CA CYS A 35 -9.70 1.61 5.91
C CYS A 35 -9.76 0.64 4.72
N THR A 36 -9.67 -0.67 4.99
CA THR A 36 -9.82 -1.69 3.95
C THR A 36 -11.25 -1.72 3.42
N ASN A 37 -11.42 -2.10 2.15
CA ASN A 37 -12.72 -2.26 1.52
C ASN A 37 -13.55 -3.35 2.23
N THR A 38 -14.67 -2.95 2.81
CA THR A 38 -15.56 -3.81 3.59
C THR A 38 -16.32 -4.84 2.74
N HIS A 39 -16.31 -4.70 1.41
CA HIS A 39 -16.90 -5.68 0.49
C HIS A 39 -15.93 -6.84 0.16
N HIS A 40 -14.68 -6.77 0.61
CA HIS A 40 -13.69 -7.80 0.33
C HIS A 40 -13.86 -9.00 1.28
N SER A 41 -14.15 -10.19 0.76
CA SER A 41 -14.50 -11.37 1.55
C SER A 41 -13.42 -11.86 2.53
N LYS A 42 -12.14 -11.54 2.27
CA LYS A 42 -11.00 -11.90 3.14
C LYS A 42 -10.84 -10.98 4.36
N TYR A 43 -11.29 -9.73 4.28
CA TYR A 43 -11.00 -8.70 5.28
C TYR A 43 -12.24 -8.33 6.07
N ARG A 44 -12.05 -7.71 7.24
CA ARG A 44 -13.13 -7.33 8.15
C ARG A 44 -13.07 -5.86 8.53
N ASP A 45 -14.15 -5.39 9.13
CA ASP A 45 -14.22 -4.05 9.70
C ASP A 45 -13.10 -3.84 10.73
N GLY A 46 -12.42 -2.70 10.58
CA GLY A 46 -11.25 -2.34 11.40
C GLY A 46 -9.91 -2.65 10.74
N ASP A 47 -9.88 -3.46 9.67
CA ASP A 47 -8.66 -3.66 8.88
C ASP A 47 -8.30 -2.38 8.12
N VAL A 48 -6.99 -2.19 7.89
CA VAL A 48 -6.43 -1.02 7.20
C VAL A 48 -5.62 -1.44 5.99
N THR A 49 -5.71 -0.65 4.93
CA THR A 49 -4.93 -0.83 3.71
C THR A 49 -3.91 0.30 3.61
N LEU A 50 -2.63 -0.06 3.75
CA LEU A 50 -1.50 0.82 3.50
C LEU A 50 -0.99 0.56 2.09
N PHE A 51 -0.80 1.61 1.32
CA PHE A 51 -0.14 1.51 0.02
C PHE A 51 0.94 2.58 -0.11
N ALA A 52 2.05 2.19 -0.71
CA ALA A 52 3.26 3.00 -0.76
C ALA A 52 3.87 2.99 -2.16
N LEU A 53 4.47 4.11 -2.54
CA LEU A 53 5.27 4.26 -3.74
C LEU A 53 6.69 4.64 -3.34
N ASN A 54 7.63 3.76 -3.67
CA ASN A 54 9.05 3.99 -3.47
C ASN A 54 9.67 4.53 -4.78
N LEU A 55 10.08 5.79 -4.77
CA LEU A 55 10.78 6.46 -5.88
C LEU A 55 12.29 6.56 -5.64
N TYR A 56 12.81 5.95 -4.58
CA TYR A 56 14.26 5.77 -4.43
C TYR A 56 14.77 4.74 -5.43
N ASN A 57 16.04 4.87 -5.81
CA ASN A 57 16.76 3.85 -6.58
C ASN A 57 17.20 2.63 -5.73
N THR A 58 16.73 2.56 -4.49
CA THR A 58 17.13 1.56 -3.49
C THR A 58 15.92 1.12 -2.69
N THR A 59 15.94 -0.12 -2.22
CA THR A 59 14.88 -0.69 -1.37
C THR A 59 14.75 0.13 -0.08
N ARG A 60 13.51 0.33 0.36
CA ARG A 60 13.17 1.00 1.62
C ARG A 60 12.29 0.08 2.44
N TYR A 61 12.55 0.04 3.75
CA TYR A 61 11.80 -0.77 4.70
C TYR A 61 10.89 0.15 5.52
N LEU A 62 9.62 -0.22 5.59
CA LEU A 62 8.63 0.48 6.41
C LEU A 62 8.45 -0.30 7.71
N GLN A 63 8.58 0.38 8.83
CA GLN A 63 8.29 -0.18 10.14
C GLN A 63 6.91 0.27 10.59
N LEU A 64 6.06 -0.70 10.93
CA LEU A 64 4.74 -0.42 11.47
C LEU A 64 4.84 0.04 12.94
N PRO A 65 3.95 0.93 13.40
CA PRO A 65 3.90 1.32 14.80
C PRO A 65 3.55 0.12 15.69
N ASN A 66 3.93 0.19 16.97
CA ASN A 66 3.72 -0.90 17.94
C ASN A 66 2.26 -1.38 18.04
N SER A 67 1.28 -0.52 17.77
CA SER A 67 -0.14 -0.90 17.76
C SER A 67 -0.51 -1.89 16.64
N LEU A 68 0.30 -1.96 15.59
CA LEU A 68 0.13 -2.82 14.41
C LEU A 68 1.24 -3.86 14.26
N SER A 69 2.30 -3.82 15.08
CA SER A 69 3.49 -4.67 14.90
C SER A 69 3.22 -6.16 15.09
N SER A 70 2.22 -6.53 15.87
CA SER A 70 1.80 -7.93 16.09
C SER A 70 0.69 -8.40 15.14
N LYS A 71 0.28 -7.57 14.18
CA LYS A 71 -0.79 -7.90 13.24
C LYS A 71 -0.22 -8.63 12.02
N HIS A 72 -1.02 -9.55 11.47
CA HIS A 72 -0.73 -10.19 10.20
C HIS A 72 -0.81 -9.15 9.07
N VAL A 73 0.14 -9.18 8.14
CA VAL A 73 0.21 -8.28 6.99
C VAL A 73 0.17 -9.13 5.73
N ASP A 74 -0.80 -8.86 4.85
CA ASP A 74 -0.79 -9.38 3.50
C ASP A 74 -0.09 -8.38 2.59
N GLU A 75 0.99 -8.81 1.91
CA GLU A 75 1.75 -7.96 0.99
C GLU A 75 1.30 -8.19 -0.46
N TYR A 76 0.98 -7.09 -1.15
CA TYR A 76 0.65 -7.07 -2.57
C TYR A 76 1.64 -6.17 -3.32
N LEU A 77 2.83 -6.70 -3.63
CA LEU A 77 3.89 -5.96 -4.29
C LEU A 77 3.74 -6.02 -5.82
N LEU A 78 3.56 -4.86 -6.45
CA LEU A 78 3.55 -4.73 -7.91
C LEU A 78 4.95 -4.39 -8.41
N LEU A 79 5.52 -5.27 -9.22
CA LEU A 79 6.78 -5.06 -9.93
C LEU A 79 6.53 -5.03 -11.43
N PRO A 80 7.36 -4.32 -12.21
CA PRO A 80 7.28 -4.37 -13.66
C PRO A 80 7.45 -5.80 -14.17
N HIS A 81 6.71 -6.14 -15.23
CA HIS A 81 6.93 -7.39 -15.93
C HIS A 81 8.09 -7.21 -16.93
N GLY A 82 9.25 -7.79 -16.62
CA GLY A 82 10.43 -7.75 -17.49
C GLY A 82 11.30 -6.50 -17.32
N LYS A 83 12.05 -6.14 -18.39
CA LYS A 83 12.95 -4.96 -18.42
C LYS A 83 12.22 -3.64 -18.70
N GLU A 84 10.96 -3.71 -19.10
CA GLU A 84 10.15 -2.52 -19.36
C GLU A 84 9.53 -2.01 -18.07
N ASN A 85 9.16 -0.73 -18.03
CA ASN A 85 8.47 -0.12 -16.90
C ASN A 85 7.10 -0.81 -16.67
N ILE A 86 6.46 -0.51 -15.53
CA ILE A 86 5.12 -1.04 -15.21
C ILE A 86 4.14 -0.54 -16.29
N LEU A 87 3.87 -1.38 -17.29
CA LEU A 87 2.94 -1.14 -18.37
C LEU A 87 1.80 -2.15 -18.24
N SER A 88 0.57 -1.67 -18.34
CA SER A 88 -0.59 -2.54 -18.48
C SER A 88 -0.83 -2.75 -19.96
N ARG A 89 -0.29 -3.83 -20.51
CA ARG A 89 -0.76 -4.38 -21.79
C ARG A 89 -1.95 -5.30 -21.56
#